data_AF-D5DFY4-F1
#
_entry.id   AF-D5DFY4-F1
#
_cell.length_a   1.000
_cell.length_b   1.000
_cell.length_c   1.000
_cell.angle_alpha   90.00
_cell.angle_beta   90.00
_cell.angle_gamma   90.00
#
_symmetry.space_group_name_H-M   'P 1'
#
loop_
_entity.id
_entity.type
_entity.pdbx_description
1 polymer ?
#
loop_
_entity_poly.entity_id
_entity_poly.type
_entity_poly.pdbx_seq_one_letter_code
_entity_poly.pdbx_strand_id
1 'polypeptide(L)'
;MRFLIEYKDFKTKEENNFSLQLLDIFLNEHLIGEFHGSTFECILIRFINNPTAKKKYKLRVLYENIAEIELPGNFNNNKNLNIVDFLTGLHRVEEAIMLVKTIKLKSELDFSEDKLLLEFQQSIKNAPRTLKELKTYFKKQKQTVQNNWAKLADLSMKRSLSNPKPLTKPLITISISAPMEEPEPDYTFIYTEVFSNLLRKSQVMLPGYSHIFIHLADTLVEAKQEFTPNPYGKDAFSIIDTKKYMESDNETKSNMMFDSIVSALRSITEFDYLEEHKIESVIGKIKEKGTDIELTYFSKQNEKYLAEVIYTVPKSHLTNAPFKLRVTDLNSNLAKTTKIDEINLFWCPYSFGSISIKKDLVVIKGRKSQRAEISRRADKLPDKYIFNIKDIFI
;
A
#
# COMPACT_ATOMS: atom_id res chain seq x y z
N MET A 1 14.72 6.76 12.14
CA MET A 1 14.22 7.92 11.35
C MET A 1 14.83 7.83 9.95
N ARG A 2 14.14 8.24 8.87
CA ARG A 2 14.72 8.20 7.51
C ARG A 2 15.56 9.45 7.24
N PHE A 3 16.63 9.31 6.46
CA PHE A 3 17.34 10.42 5.85
C PHE A 3 17.05 10.49 4.36
N LEU A 4 16.99 11.70 3.82
CA LEU A 4 16.96 11.97 2.39
C LEU A 4 18.04 13.00 2.07
N ILE A 5 18.98 12.64 1.21
CA ILE A 5 20.02 13.56 0.72
C ILE A 5 19.68 14.00 -0.70
N GLU A 6 19.48 15.31 -0.86
CA GLU A 6 19.34 15.94 -2.16
C GLU A 6 20.52 16.88 -2.45
N TYR A 7 20.81 17.05 -3.73
CA TYR A 7 21.87 17.94 -4.19
C TYR A 7 21.31 18.92 -5.22
N LYS A 8 21.80 20.16 -5.21
CA LYS A 8 21.48 21.15 -6.24
C LYS A 8 22.65 22.08 -6.49
N ASP A 9 23.13 22.12 -7.73
CA ASP A 9 24.08 23.12 -8.20
C ASP A 9 23.35 24.27 -8.90
N PHE A 10 23.47 25.49 -8.40
CA PHE A 10 22.83 26.66 -9.03
C PHE A 10 23.55 27.14 -10.30
N LYS A 11 24.83 26.78 -10.48
CA LYS A 11 25.63 27.14 -11.65
C LYS A 11 25.41 26.14 -12.78
N THR A 12 25.52 24.84 -12.49
CA THR A 12 25.39 23.79 -13.52
C THR A 12 23.96 23.27 -13.70
N LYS A 13 23.06 23.57 -12.75
CA LYS A 13 21.69 23.02 -12.66
C LYS A 13 21.65 21.50 -12.46
N GLU A 14 22.77 20.87 -12.11
CA GLU A 14 22.79 19.44 -11.76
C GLU A 14 22.11 19.21 -10.41
N GLU A 15 21.28 18.16 -10.34
CA GLU A 15 20.55 17.77 -9.12
C GLU A 15 21.01 16.40 -8.57
N ASN A 16 22.06 15.83 -9.16
CA ASN A 16 22.62 14.54 -8.76
C ASN A 16 24.10 14.68 -8.40
N ASN A 17 24.50 13.97 -7.34
CA ASN A 17 25.90 13.76 -6.98
C ASN A 17 26.07 12.30 -6.51
N PHE A 18 26.91 11.52 -7.20
CA PHE A 18 27.08 10.09 -6.94
C PHE A 18 27.57 9.78 -5.51
N SER A 19 28.44 10.63 -4.95
CA SER A 19 28.96 10.44 -3.59
C SER A 19 27.89 10.73 -2.54
N LEU A 20 27.02 11.72 -2.78
CA LEU A 20 25.91 12.06 -1.89
C LEU A 20 24.76 11.06 -1.95
N GLN A 21 24.50 10.46 -3.12
CA GLN A 21 23.58 9.32 -3.22
C GLN A 21 24.06 8.14 -2.36
N LEU A 22 25.37 7.89 -2.34
CA LEU A 22 25.94 6.83 -1.51
C LEU A 22 25.92 7.18 -0.01
N LEU A 23 26.05 8.47 0.32
CA LEU A 23 25.86 8.97 1.68
C LEU A 23 24.43 8.75 2.16
N ASP A 24 23.41 9.02 1.33
CA ASP A 24 22.01 8.70 1.66
C ASP A 24 21.83 7.25 2.09
N ILE A 25 22.36 6.32 1.27
CA ILE A 25 22.28 4.88 1.52
C ILE A 25 22.98 4.51 2.83
N PHE A 26 24.16 5.09 3.09
CA PHE A 26 24.91 4.87 4.31
C PHE A 26 24.19 5.35 5.57
N LEU A 27 23.64 6.57 5.55
CA LEU A 27 22.88 7.11 6.68
C LEU A 27 21.67 6.23 6.98
N ASN A 28 20.95 5.85 5.94
CA ASN A 28 19.76 5.00 6.07
C ASN A 28 20.13 3.57 6.53
N GLU A 29 21.29 3.04 6.15
CA GLU A 29 21.78 1.74 6.65
C GLU A 29 22.00 1.74 8.16
N HIS A 30 22.47 2.84 8.72
CA HIS A 30 22.87 2.90 10.12
C HIS A 30 21.85 3.57 11.06
N LEU A 31 20.97 4.43 10.54
CA LEU A 31 20.09 5.30 11.36
C LEU A 31 18.59 5.00 11.18
N ILE A 32 18.22 4.14 10.22
CA ILE A 32 16.88 3.58 10.19
C ILE A 32 16.82 2.41 11.19
N GLY A 33 15.85 2.47 12.10
CA GLY A 33 15.56 1.37 13.03
C GLY A 33 14.94 1.84 14.34
N GLU A 34 15.24 3.08 14.73
CA GLU A 34 14.74 3.70 15.95
C GLU A 34 14.01 5.03 15.69
N PHE A 35 13.18 5.43 16.65
CA PHE A 35 12.53 6.73 16.68
C PHE A 35 13.33 7.68 17.55
N HIS A 36 13.54 8.89 17.04
CA HIS A 36 14.15 9.98 17.82
C HIS A 36 13.09 11.04 18.09
N GLY A 37 11.91 10.61 18.55
CA GLY A 37 10.70 11.43 18.71
C GLY A 37 9.63 11.17 17.64
N SER A 38 8.45 11.74 17.84
CA SER A 38 7.25 11.55 17.00
C SER A 38 7.00 12.68 16.00
N THR A 39 7.69 13.81 16.13
CA THR A 39 7.46 15.01 15.29
C THR A 39 7.86 14.81 13.84
N PHE A 40 9.02 14.19 13.61
CA PHE A 40 9.57 14.01 12.28
C PHE A 40 9.77 12.53 11.96
N GLU A 41 9.35 12.13 10.76
CA GLU A 41 9.60 10.78 10.22
C GLU A 41 10.86 10.76 9.35
N CYS A 42 11.20 11.91 8.78
CA CYS A 42 12.27 12.08 7.83
C CYS A 42 13.04 13.39 8.07
N ILE A 43 14.36 13.32 7.94
CA ILE A 43 15.23 14.49 7.79
C ILE A 43 15.66 14.57 6.33
N LEU A 44 15.18 15.59 5.63
CA LEU A 44 15.59 15.93 4.27
C LEU A 44 16.69 16.98 4.33
N ILE A 45 17.90 16.57 3.94
CA ILE A 45 19.07 17.45 3.85
C ILE A 45 19.30 17.75 2.38
N ARG A 46 19.16 19.01 1.98
CA ARG A 46 19.46 19.45 0.62
C ARG A 46 20.73 20.29 0.60
N PHE A 47 21.74 19.75 -0.04
CA PHE A 47 23.02 20.40 -0.26
C PHE A 47 22.97 21.34 -1.47
N ILE A 48 23.35 22.60 -1.27
CA ILE A 48 23.27 23.67 -2.27
C ILE A 48 24.67 24.13 -2.68
N ASN A 49 25.10 23.72 -3.88
CA ASN A 49 26.32 24.18 -4.51
C ASN A 49 26.12 25.51 -5.26
N ASN A 50 27.17 26.32 -5.28
CA ASN A 50 27.24 27.60 -6.01
C ASN A 50 26.01 28.51 -5.81
N PRO A 51 25.54 28.72 -4.55
CA PRO A 51 24.34 29.51 -4.29
C PRO A 51 24.50 30.95 -4.78
N THR A 52 23.39 31.59 -5.15
CA THR A 52 23.39 33.04 -5.37
C THR A 52 23.66 33.77 -4.04
N ALA A 53 24.27 34.96 -4.07
CA ALA A 53 24.58 35.73 -2.87
C ALA A 53 23.35 36.09 -2.00
N LYS A 54 22.13 36.00 -2.57
CA LYS A 54 20.86 36.26 -1.87
C LYS A 54 20.17 34.98 -1.37
N LYS A 55 20.77 33.81 -1.56
CA LYS A 55 20.16 32.53 -1.20
C LYS A 55 19.97 32.44 0.31
N LYS A 56 18.71 32.36 0.73
CA LYS A 56 18.32 31.94 2.08
C LYS A 56 18.15 30.43 2.10
N TYR A 57 18.84 29.78 3.02
CA TYR A 57 18.72 28.36 3.28
C TYR A 57 17.40 28.07 3.98
N LYS A 58 16.68 27.07 3.51
CA LYS A 58 15.43 26.64 4.15
C LYS A 58 15.73 25.85 5.42
N LEU A 59 14.92 26.12 6.42
CA LEU A 59 14.82 25.38 7.66
C LEU A 59 13.35 25.38 8.05
N ARG A 60 12.61 24.32 7.71
CA ARG A 60 11.16 24.27 7.86
C ARG A 60 10.62 22.85 7.89
N VAL A 61 9.34 22.73 8.19
CA VAL A 61 8.58 21.48 8.02
C VAL A 61 8.03 21.40 6.60
N LEU A 62 8.18 20.24 5.99
CA LEU A 62 7.59 19.86 4.70
C LEU A 62 6.61 18.70 4.94
N TYR A 63 5.42 18.74 4.32
CA TYR A 63 4.37 17.71 4.44
C TYR A 63 4.07 17.27 5.89
N GLU A 64 4.09 18.23 6.83
CA GLU A 64 3.79 18.06 8.27
C GLU A 64 4.80 17.26 9.09
N ASN A 65 5.54 16.31 8.51
CA ASN A 65 6.40 15.37 9.25
C ASN A 65 7.84 15.24 8.69
N ILE A 66 8.24 16.06 7.72
CA ILE A 66 9.61 16.08 7.17
C ILE A 66 10.33 17.35 7.64
N ALA A 67 11.46 17.18 8.32
CA ALA A 67 12.38 18.28 8.62
C ALA A 67 13.21 18.58 7.36
N GLU A 68 12.97 19.71 6.71
CA GLU A 68 13.74 20.17 5.54
C GLU A 68 14.82 21.15 5.98
N ILE A 69 16.08 20.77 5.75
CA ILE A 69 17.28 21.57 6.03
C ILE A 69 18.06 21.74 4.73
N GLU A 70 18.32 22.99 4.34
CA GLU A 70 19.27 23.29 3.26
C GLU A 70 20.61 23.74 3.85
N LEU A 71 21.70 23.21 3.31
CA LEU A 71 23.07 23.56 3.72
C LEU A 71 23.92 23.93 2.51
N PRO A 72 24.95 24.79 2.66
CA PRO A 72 25.93 25.02 1.61
C PRO A 72 26.67 23.71 1.27
N GLY A 73 26.59 23.33 0.00
CA GLY A 73 27.46 22.32 -0.59
C GLY A 73 28.69 23.00 -1.21
N ASN A 74 29.87 22.46 -0.95
CA ASN A 74 31.11 22.81 -1.63
C ASN A 74 31.70 21.55 -2.28
N PHE A 75 30.84 20.80 -2.99
CA PHE A 75 31.18 19.51 -3.58
C PHE A 75 31.84 19.69 -4.94
N ASN A 76 32.88 18.90 -5.23
CA ASN A 76 33.74 19.13 -6.38
C ASN A 76 33.52 18.15 -7.53
N ASN A 77 32.89 16.99 -7.29
CA ASN A 77 32.72 15.94 -8.30
C ASN A 77 31.32 15.31 -8.26
N ASN A 78 30.47 15.76 -9.18
CA ASN A 78 29.08 15.28 -9.25
C ASN A 78 28.93 13.93 -9.95
N LYS A 79 29.85 13.60 -10.87
CA LYS A 79 29.72 12.47 -11.80
C LYS A 79 30.42 11.20 -11.34
N ASN A 80 31.48 11.31 -10.53
CA ASN A 80 32.26 10.17 -10.08
C ASN A 80 32.28 10.10 -8.56
N LEU A 81 32.47 8.88 -8.03
CA LEU A 81 32.69 8.68 -6.61
C LEU A 81 33.93 9.45 -6.13
N ASN A 82 33.75 10.23 -5.08
CA ASN A 82 34.76 11.07 -4.48
C ASN A 82 34.68 10.97 -2.95
N ILE A 83 35.77 10.51 -2.33
CA ILE A 83 35.84 10.30 -0.88
C ILE A 83 35.79 11.62 -0.10
N VAL A 84 36.33 12.71 -0.65
CA VAL A 84 36.29 14.04 -0.01
C VAL A 84 34.86 14.56 0.01
N ASP A 85 34.12 14.44 -1.09
CA ASP A 85 32.72 14.85 -1.16
C ASP A 85 31.85 14.00 -0.20
N PHE A 86 32.08 12.68 -0.15
CA PHE A 86 31.39 11.79 0.79
C PHE A 86 31.63 12.18 2.25
N LEU A 87 32.90 12.35 2.66
CA LEU A 87 33.25 12.71 4.04
C LEU A 87 32.83 14.13 4.42
N THR A 88 32.88 15.06 3.47
CA THR A 88 32.38 16.44 3.66
C THR A 88 30.87 16.42 3.87
N GLY A 89 30.13 15.66 3.05
CA GLY A 89 28.70 15.49 3.20
C GLY A 89 28.36 14.86 4.55
N LEU A 90 29.07 13.79 4.93
CA LEU A 90 28.90 13.12 6.21
C LEU A 90 29.10 14.07 7.39
N HIS A 91 30.15 14.89 7.40
CA HIS A 91 30.36 15.89 8.45
C HIS A 91 29.22 16.92 8.52
N ARG A 92 28.69 17.35 7.38
CA ARG A 92 27.56 18.30 7.32
C ARG A 92 26.23 17.70 7.78
N VAL A 93 26.08 16.37 7.79
CA VAL A 93 24.88 15.72 8.34
C VAL A 93 24.76 15.99 9.84
N GLU A 94 25.87 16.03 10.57
CA GLU A 94 25.89 16.39 12.00
C GLU A 94 25.31 17.79 12.23
N GLU A 95 25.76 18.76 11.43
CA GLU A 95 25.24 20.13 11.43
C GLU A 95 23.74 20.15 11.14
N ALA A 96 23.28 19.37 10.15
CA ALA A 96 21.87 19.28 9.82
C ALA A 96 21.02 18.74 10.99
N ILE A 97 21.50 17.69 11.68
CA ILE A 97 20.83 17.11 12.85
C ILE A 97 20.65 18.16 13.95
N MET A 98 21.72 18.91 14.27
CA MET A 98 21.66 19.97 15.29
C MET A 98 20.71 21.13 14.93
N LEU A 99 20.46 21.36 13.63
CA LEU A 99 19.53 22.39 13.17
C LEU A 99 18.07 21.95 13.28
N VAL A 100 17.75 20.66 13.33
CA VAL A 100 16.37 20.15 13.39
C VAL A 100 15.61 20.77 14.56
N LYS A 101 16.21 20.83 15.75
CA LYS A 101 15.55 21.41 16.95
C LYS A 101 15.22 22.89 16.83
N THR A 102 15.83 23.59 15.88
CA THR A 102 15.65 25.02 15.67
C THR A 102 14.54 25.34 14.67
N ILE A 103 13.92 24.31 14.06
CA ILE A 103 12.76 24.47 13.19
C ILE A 103 11.59 25.03 14.00
N LYS A 104 11.01 26.13 13.52
CA LYS A 104 9.83 26.74 14.15
C LYS A 104 8.59 25.88 13.91
N LEU A 105 8.01 25.36 14.99
CA LEU A 105 6.78 24.58 14.99
C LEU A 105 5.62 25.34 15.62
N LYS A 106 4.40 24.96 15.23
CA LYS A 106 3.17 25.41 15.91
C LYS A 106 2.86 24.57 17.15
N SER A 107 3.35 23.33 17.18
CA SER A 107 3.20 22.38 18.27
C SER A 107 4.51 22.23 19.05
N GLU A 108 4.44 21.54 20.18
CA GLU A 108 5.62 21.09 20.91
C GLU A 108 6.50 20.19 20.01
N LEU A 109 7.82 20.33 20.15
CA LEU A 109 8.81 19.53 19.44
C LEU A 109 9.13 18.28 20.27
N ASP A 110 8.64 17.14 19.84
CA ASP A 110 9.13 15.83 20.28
C ASP A 110 10.22 15.34 19.31
N PHE A 111 11.47 15.67 19.62
CA PHE A 111 12.66 15.27 18.88
C PHE A 111 13.85 15.07 19.84
N SER A 112 14.43 13.87 19.86
CA SER A 112 15.57 13.49 20.69
C SER A 112 16.89 13.69 19.94
N GLU A 113 17.35 14.94 19.83
CA GLU A 113 18.62 15.30 19.16
C GLU A 113 19.82 14.49 19.70
N ASP A 114 20.00 14.46 21.02
CA ASP A 114 21.16 13.81 21.65
C ASP A 114 21.26 12.31 21.32
N LYS A 115 20.11 11.63 21.24
CA LYS A 115 20.05 10.21 20.86
C LYS A 115 20.47 10.00 19.41
N LEU A 116 19.91 10.79 18.50
CA LEU A 116 20.24 10.70 17.08
C LEU A 116 21.71 11.06 16.83
N LEU A 117 22.24 12.09 17.49
CA LEU A 117 23.66 12.45 17.40
C LEU A 117 24.56 11.32 17.92
N LEU A 118 24.21 10.69 19.04
CA LEU A 118 24.97 9.57 19.58
C LEU A 118 25.05 8.40 18.58
N GLU A 119 23.93 8.00 18.00
CA GLU A 119 23.87 6.95 16.99
C GLU A 119 24.61 7.33 15.71
N PHE A 120 24.46 8.58 15.26
CA PHE A 120 25.21 9.13 14.14
C PHE A 120 26.72 9.05 14.37
N GLN A 121 27.21 9.44 15.55
CA GLN A 121 28.63 9.34 15.91
C GLN A 121 29.14 7.90 15.97
N GLN A 122 28.29 6.96 16.40
CA GLN A 122 28.62 5.53 16.33
C GLN A 122 28.70 5.05 14.88
N SER A 123 27.79 5.51 14.01
CA SER A 123 27.77 5.13 12.59
C SER A 123 29.02 5.57 11.83
N ILE A 124 29.58 6.74 12.16
CA ILE A 124 30.81 7.28 11.54
C ILE A 124 31.99 6.30 11.58
N LYS A 125 32.04 5.41 12.58
CA LYS A 125 33.09 4.37 12.68
C LYS A 125 33.05 3.38 11.50
N ASN A 126 31.89 3.18 10.88
CA ASN A 126 31.67 2.29 9.75
C ASN A 126 31.76 2.99 8.39
N ALA A 127 31.93 4.32 8.38
CA ALA A 127 31.98 5.09 7.14
C ALA A 127 33.25 4.77 6.32
N PRO A 128 33.15 4.62 4.98
CA PRO A 128 34.30 4.55 4.12
C PRO A 128 35.27 5.72 4.36
N ARG A 129 36.55 5.41 4.57
CA ARG A 129 37.64 6.39 4.80
C ARG A 129 38.53 6.57 3.58
N THR A 130 38.53 5.59 2.68
CA THR A 130 39.32 5.63 1.45
C THR A 130 38.44 5.49 0.21
N LEU A 131 38.92 5.97 -0.94
CA LEU A 131 38.23 5.77 -2.22
C LEU A 131 38.04 4.28 -2.56
N LYS A 132 38.97 3.41 -2.13
CA LYS A 132 38.89 1.95 -2.31
C LYS A 132 37.74 1.36 -1.50
N GLU A 133 37.57 1.78 -0.24
CA GLU A 133 36.44 1.38 0.59
C GLU A 133 35.12 1.90 0.01
N LEU A 134 35.08 3.16 -0.43
CA LEU A 134 33.87 3.75 -1.02
C LEU A 134 33.42 2.99 -2.28
N LYS A 135 34.37 2.61 -3.15
CA LYS A 135 34.09 1.76 -4.32
C LYS A 135 33.62 0.36 -3.93
N THR A 136 34.16 -0.21 -2.85
CA THR A 136 33.70 -1.50 -2.32
C THR A 136 32.27 -1.40 -1.78
N TYR A 137 31.94 -0.30 -1.09
CA TYR A 137 30.61 -0.02 -0.58
C TYR A 137 29.60 0.17 -1.72
N PHE A 138 29.96 0.94 -2.76
CA PHE A 138 29.16 1.11 -3.97
C PHE A 138 28.74 -0.21 -4.62
N LYS A 139 29.63 -1.21 -4.65
CA LYS A 139 29.31 -2.55 -5.19
C LYS A 139 28.19 -3.26 -4.42
N LYS A 140 27.98 -2.92 -3.14
CA LYS A 140 26.94 -3.50 -2.28
C LYS A 140 25.64 -2.68 -2.24
N GLN A 141 25.61 -1.52 -2.89
CA GLN A 141 24.53 -0.54 -2.74
C GLN A 141 23.13 -1.11 -2.98
N LYS A 142 22.96 -2.00 -3.97
CA LYS A 142 21.63 -2.58 -4.29
C LYS A 142 21.08 -3.38 -3.11
N GLN A 143 21.92 -4.22 -2.50
CA GLN A 143 21.53 -4.99 -1.32
C GLN A 143 21.27 -4.08 -0.12
N THR A 144 22.12 -3.07 0.09
CA THR A 144 21.94 -2.11 1.19
C THR A 144 20.64 -1.33 1.05
N VAL A 145 20.30 -0.86 -0.16
CA VAL A 145 19.04 -0.16 -0.45
C VAL A 145 17.84 -1.07 -0.13
N GLN A 146 17.85 -2.32 -0.57
CA GLN A 146 16.78 -3.27 -0.24
C GLN A 146 16.63 -3.48 1.27
N ASN A 147 17.75 -3.65 1.98
CA ASN A 147 17.75 -3.78 3.43
C ASN A 147 17.21 -2.52 4.12
N ASN A 148 17.55 -1.33 3.61
CA ASN A 148 17.06 -0.06 4.15
C ASN A 148 15.54 0.07 4.01
N TRP A 149 14.99 -0.33 2.86
CA TRP A 149 13.53 -0.37 2.67
C TRP A 149 12.84 -1.33 3.65
N ALA A 150 13.41 -2.52 3.85
CA ALA A 150 12.90 -3.46 4.84
C ALA A 150 12.91 -2.86 6.26
N LYS A 151 14.00 -2.18 6.65
CA LYS A 151 14.07 -1.47 7.94
C LYS A 151 13.03 -0.35 8.06
N LEU A 152 12.71 0.36 6.98
CA LEU A 152 11.66 1.39 6.98
C LEU A 152 10.27 0.79 7.18
N ALA A 153 9.98 -0.33 6.51
CA ALA A 153 8.74 -1.07 6.72
C ALA A 153 8.62 -1.53 8.18
N ASP A 154 9.67 -2.14 8.72
CA ASP A 154 9.71 -2.59 10.12
C ASP A 154 9.51 -1.43 11.11
N LEU A 155 10.15 -0.29 10.84
CA LEU A 155 9.97 0.92 11.64
C LEU A 155 8.50 1.39 11.57
N SER A 156 7.89 1.44 10.39
CA SER A 156 6.47 1.80 10.21
C SER A 156 5.53 0.88 11.00
N MET A 157 5.77 -0.44 10.97
CA MET A 157 5.01 -1.43 11.74
C MET A 157 5.19 -1.24 13.25
N LYS A 158 6.43 -1.07 13.73
CA LYS A 158 6.73 -0.78 15.15
C LYS A 158 6.04 0.49 15.63
N ARG A 159 5.92 1.52 14.77
CA ARG A 159 5.20 2.75 15.10
C ARG A 159 3.72 2.50 15.32
N SER A 160 3.09 1.78 14.40
CA SER A 160 1.69 1.39 14.49
C SER A 160 1.44 0.61 15.79
N LEU A 161 2.34 -0.32 16.12
CA LEU A 161 2.26 -1.11 17.32
C LEU A 161 2.38 -0.24 18.60
N SER A 162 3.30 0.73 18.59
CA SER A 162 3.58 1.57 19.77
C SER A 162 2.59 2.73 19.94
N ASN A 163 1.89 3.13 18.88
CA ASN A 163 0.93 4.22 18.88
C ASN A 163 -0.34 3.82 18.09
N PRO A 164 -1.20 2.98 18.70
CA PRO A 164 -2.41 2.48 18.06
C PRO A 164 -3.35 3.63 17.69
N LYS A 165 -3.91 3.58 16.49
CA LYS A 165 -4.88 4.57 16.00
C LYS A 165 -6.30 4.00 16.06
N PRO A 166 -7.32 4.83 16.31
CA PRO A 166 -8.70 4.37 16.34
C PRO A 166 -9.17 3.93 14.93
N LEU A 167 -9.95 2.84 14.90
CA LEU A 167 -10.57 2.32 13.68
C LEU A 167 -11.71 3.26 13.26
N THR A 168 -11.54 3.96 12.14
CA THR A 168 -12.38 5.11 11.76
C THR A 168 -12.93 5.04 10.35
N LYS A 169 -12.39 4.17 9.49
CA LYS A 169 -12.83 4.02 8.10
C LYS A 169 -13.13 2.58 7.76
N PRO A 170 -14.17 2.28 6.97
CA PRO A 170 -14.39 0.93 6.48
C PRO A 170 -13.29 0.52 5.49
N LEU A 171 -12.94 -0.76 5.51
CA LEU A 171 -12.14 -1.39 4.47
C LEU A 171 -12.88 -1.29 3.13
N ILE A 172 -12.19 -0.85 2.08
CA ILE A 172 -12.70 -0.80 0.70
C ILE A 172 -12.13 -1.97 -0.10
N THR A 173 -10.83 -2.23 -0.01
CA THR A 173 -10.21 -3.31 -0.77
C THR A 173 -8.91 -3.74 -0.11
N ILE A 174 -8.56 -5.00 -0.31
CA ILE A 174 -7.17 -5.41 -0.28
C ILE A 174 -6.65 -5.39 -1.73
N SER A 175 -5.35 -5.26 -1.93
CA SER A 175 -4.73 -5.40 -3.24
C SER A 175 -3.47 -6.21 -3.08
N ILE A 176 -3.34 -7.26 -3.88
CA ILE A 176 -2.23 -8.20 -3.80
C ILE A 176 -1.26 -7.90 -4.94
N SER A 177 0.02 -7.83 -4.62
CA SER A 177 1.12 -7.74 -5.59
C SER A 177 2.06 -8.91 -5.35
N ALA A 178 2.34 -9.65 -6.40
CA ALA A 178 3.25 -10.79 -6.36
C ALA A 178 4.26 -10.68 -7.52
N PRO A 179 5.49 -11.20 -7.36
CA PRO A 179 6.59 -10.96 -8.29
C PRO A 179 6.58 -11.96 -9.47
N MET A 180 5.41 -12.46 -9.84
CA MET A 180 5.22 -13.38 -10.96
C MET A 180 4.01 -12.96 -11.79
N GLU A 181 4.09 -13.20 -13.09
CA GLU A 181 2.92 -13.13 -13.97
C GLU A 181 2.12 -14.41 -13.82
N GLU A 182 0.84 -14.27 -13.50
CA GLU A 182 -0.04 -15.42 -13.34
C GLU A 182 -0.79 -15.72 -14.65
N PRO A 183 -0.68 -16.95 -15.19
CA PRO A 183 -1.63 -17.41 -16.20
C PRO A 183 -3.00 -17.64 -15.54
N GLU A 184 -4.03 -17.90 -16.35
CA GLU A 184 -5.32 -18.31 -15.81
C GLU A 184 -5.21 -19.70 -15.11
N PRO A 185 -5.67 -19.87 -13.85
CA PRO A 185 -6.34 -18.87 -13.00
C PRO A 185 -5.40 -17.85 -12.36
N ASP A 186 -5.77 -16.57 -12.46
CA ASP A 186 -5.09 -15.41 -11.86
C ASP A 186 -5.49 -15.30 -10.39
N TYR A 187 -4.76 -15.97 -9.49
CA TYR A 187 -5.14 -16.05 -8.09
C TYR A 187 -4.95 -14.73 -7.34
N THR A 188 -4.00 -13.87 -7.75
CA THR A 188 -3.88 -12.49 -7.25
C THR A 188 -5.18 -11.72 -7.47
N PHE A 189 -5.76 -11.78 -8.68
CA PHE A 189 -7.05 -11.17 -8.97
C PHE A 189 -8.19 -11.84 -8.20
N ILE A 190 -8.28 -13.17 -8.25
CA ILE A 190 -9.39 -13.92 -7.63
C ILE A 190 -9.46 -13.61 -6.14
N TYR A 191 -8.35 -13.74 -5.41
CA TYR A 191 -8.33 -13.48 -3.99
C TYR A 191 -8.47 -12.00 -3.65
N THR A 192 -7.98 -11.09 -4.49
CA THR A 192 -8.24 -9.65 -4.32
C THR A 192 -9.76 -9.39 -4.27
N GLU A 193 -10.53 -9.95 -5.19
CA GLU A 193 -11.98 -9.77 -5.26
C GLU A 193 -12.71 -10.48 -4.11
N VAL A 194 -12.35 -11.76 -3.84
CA VAL A 194 -12.98 -12.57 -2.79
C VAL A 194 -12.79 -11.95 -1.40
N PHE A 195 -11.54 -11.68 -1.00
CA PHE A 195 -11.26 -11.10 0.31
C PHE A 195 -11.86 -9.70 0.42
N SER A 196 -11.69 -8.84 -0.58
CA SER A 196 -12.22 -7.47 -0.53
C SER A 196 -13.73 -7.45 -0.37
N ASN A 197 -14.46 -8.32 -1.07
CA ASN A 197 -15.90 -8.43 -0.90
C ASN A 197 -16.26 -8.91 0.52
N LEU A 198 -15.69 -10.03 0.96
CA LEU A 198 -16.07 -10.65 2.24
C LEU A 198 -15.66 -9.81 3.46
N LEU A 199 -14.50 -9.15 3.43
CA LEU A 199 -14.05 -8.23 4.49
C LEU A 199 -14.96 -6.98 4.55
N ARG A 200 -15.35 -6.42 3.40
CA ARG A 200 -16.34 -5.33 3.34
C ARG A 200 -17.68 -5.74 3.94
N LYS A 201 -18.19 -6.92 3.59
CA LYS A 201 -19.48 -7.43 4.10
C LYS A 201 -19.42 -7.73 5.60
N SER A 202 -18.25 -8.07 6.12
CA SER A 202 -18.00 -8.25 7.55
C SER A 202 -17.79 -6.91 8.28
N GLN A 203 -17.87 -5.77 7.58
CA GLN A 203 -17.74 -4.43 8.13
C GLN A 203 -16.42 -4.23 8.89
N VAL A 204 -15.30 -4.71 8.33
CA VAL A 204 -13.96 -4.47 8.88
C VAL A 204 -13.64 -2.98 8.81
N MET A 205 -13.21 -2.41 9.94
CA MET A 205 -12.78 -1.02 10.08
C MET A 205 -11.25 -0.92 10.18
N LEU A 206 -10.70 0.19 9.68
CA LEU A 206 -9.27 0.46 9.53
C LEU A 206 -8.92 1.85 10.13
N PRO A 207 -7.68 2.06 10.58
CA PRO A 207 -7.27 3.31 11.22
C PRO A 207 -6.91 4.41 10.22
N GLY A 208 -7.89 5.22 9.84
CA GLY A 208 -7.68 6.43 9.03
C GLY A 208 -7.42 6.19 7.53
N TYR A 209 -7.21 4.95 7.10
CA TYR A 209 -7.08 4.52 5.71
C TYR A 209 -8.18 3.52 5.31
N SER A 210 -8.27 3.15 4.04
CA SER A 210 -9.34 2.26 3.53
C SER A 210 -8.84 1.08 2.69
N HIS A 211 -7.53 1.00 2.42
CA HIS A 211 -6.93 -0.02 1.57
C HIS A 211 -5.83 -0.78 2.32
N ILE A 212 -5.69 -2.08 2.08
CA ILE A 212 -4.52 -2.86 2.51
C ILE A 212 -3.78 -3.31 1.26
N PHE A 213 -2.48 -3.02 1.17
CA PHE A 213 -1.62 -3.46 0.08
C PHE A 213 -0.79 -4.65 0.57
N ILE A 214 -1.03 -5.83 0.01
CA ILE A 214 -0.29 -7.06 0.34
C ILE A 214 0.80 -7.24 -0.70
N HIS A 215 2.05 -7.19 -0.25
CA HIS A 215 3.21 -7.44 -1.10
C HIS A 215 3.78 -8.82 -0.78
N LEU A 216 3.90 -9.64 -1.82
CA LEU A 216 4.48 -10.98 -1.76
C LEU A 216 5.85 -10.97 -2.43
N ALA A 217 6.77 -11.79 -1.95
CA ALA A 217 8.04 -12.08 -2.62
C ALA A 217 8.66 -13.38 -2.12
N ASP A 218 9.77 -13.85 -2.72
CA ASP A 218 10.47 -15.05 -2.25
C ASP A 218 11.07 -14.86 -0.83
N THR A 219 11.37 -13.61 -0.45
CA THR A 219 11.85 -13.27 0.89
C THR A 219 11.10 -12.07 1.49
N LEU A 220 11.01 -11.99 2.82
CA LEU A 220 10.39 -10.84 3.50
C LEU A 220 11.12 -9.52 3.22
N VAL A 221 12.44 -9.56 2.98
CA VAL A 221 13.21 -8.36 2.63
C VAL A 221 12.77 -7.85 1.25
N GLU A 222 12.53 -8.76 0.31
CA GLU A 222 12.05 -8.40 -1.03
C GLU A 222 10.60 -7.93 -1.02
N ALA A 223 9.73 -8.54 -0.20
CA ALA A 223 8.35 -8.10 -0.06
C ALA A 223 8.25 -6.65 0.46
N LYS A 224 9.22 -6.24 1.29
CA LYS A 224 9.31 -4.88 1.88
C LYS A 224 10.07 -3.87 1.00
N GLN A 225 10.23 -4.13 -0.29
CA GLN A 225 10.89 -3.20 -1.22
C GLN A 225 10.10 -1.88 -1.38
N GLU A 226 10.71 -0.89 -2.06
CA GLU A 226 10.22 0.48 -2.16
C GLU A 226 8.70 0.58 -2.40
N PHE A 227 8.00 1.12 -1.41
CA PHE A 227 6.59 1.50 -1.50
C PHE A 227 6.47 3.01 -1.29
N THR A 228 5.65 3.65 -2.12
CA THR A 228 5.34 5.08 -1.94
C THR A 228 4.38 5.21 -0.76
N PRO A 229 4.66 6.06 0.24
CA PRO A 229 3.71 6.32 1.33
C PRO A 229 2.34 6.68 0.74
N ASN A 230 1.34 5.86 1.05
CA ASN A 230 0.01 6.01 0.47
C ASN A 230 -0.98 6.45 1.55
N PRO A 231 -1.55 7.67 1.49
CA PRO A 231 -2.51 8.11 2.49
C PRO A 231 -3.82 7.31 2.47
N TYR A 232 -4.08 6.53 1.41
CA TYR A 232 -5.28 5.73 1.24
C TYR A 232 -5.16 4.31 1.78
N GLY A 233 -3.95 3.81 2.07
CA GLY A 233 -3.78 2.43 2.53
C GLY A 233 -2.53 2.16 3.34
N LYS A 234 -2.40 0.91 3.79
CA LYS A 234 -1.30 0.41 4.61
C LYS A 234 -0.76 -0.88 4.02
N ASP A 235 0.56 -1.01 4.02
CA ASP A 235 1.25 -2.17 3.46
C ASP A 235 1.33 -3.32 4.49
N ALA A 236 1.16 -4.53 3.97
CA ALA A 236 1.34 -5.80 4.67
C ALA A 236 2.22 -6.71 3.78
N PHE A 237 3.01 -7.57 4.41
CA PHE A 237 4.09 -8.29 3.74
C PHE A 237 4.01 -9.77 4.05
N SER A 238 4.25 -10.61 3.05
CA SER A 238 4.39 -12.06 3.23
C SER A 238 5.30 -12.66 2.17
N ILE A 239 5.60 -13.95 2.32
CA ILE A 239 6.43 -14.70 1.38
C ILE A 239 5.58 -15.59 0.50
N ILE A 240 6.04 -15.81 -0.73
CA ILE A 240 5.55 -16.85 -1.63
C ILE A 240 6.74 -17.46 -2.36
N ASP A 241 6.89 -18.79 -2.35
CA ASP A 241 7.92 -19.49 -3.12
C ASP A 241 7.50 -19.48 -4.59
N THR A 242 8.02 -18.51 -5.35
CA THR A 242 7.61 -18.25 -6.73
C THR A 242 7.93 -19.41 -7.65
N LYS A 243 9.08 -20.06 -7.45
CA LYS A 243 9.50 -21.21 -8.24
C LYS A 243 8.55 -22.37 -8.04
N LYS A 244 8.31 -22.77 -6.79
CA LYS A 244 7.36 -23.83 -6.46
C LYS A 244 5.96 -23.47 -6.92
N TYR A 245 5.55 -22.22 -6.75
CA TYR A 245 4.26 -21.73 -7.20
C TYR A 245 4.07 -21.99 -8.69
N MET A 246 5.01 -21.56 -9.54
CA MET A 246 4.88 -21.70 -11.00
C MET A 246 4.87 -23.17 -11.47
N GLU A 247 5.62 -24.04 -10.80
CA GLU A 247 5.72 -25.47 -11.09
C GLU A 247 4.53 -26.30 -10.56
N SER A 248 3.69 -25.72 -9.69
CA SER A 248 2.59 -26.43 -9.04
C SER A 248 1.29 -26.46 -9.86
N ASP A 249 0.41 -27.41 -9.52
CA ASP A 249 -0.96 -27.46 -10.03
C ASP A 249 -1.84 -26.32 -9.47
N ASN A 250 -3.05 -26.19 -10.02
CA ASN A 250 -3.96 -25.11 -9.68
C ASN A 250 -4.42 -25.14 -8.22
N GLU A 251 -4.63 -26.31 -7.63
CA GLU A 251 -5.08 -26.44 -6.23
C GLU A 251 -3.96 -25.99 -5.28
N THR A 252 -2.74 -26.47 -5.53
CA THR A 252 -1.55 -26.11 -4.78
C THR A 252 -1.23 -24.61 -4.91
N LYS A 253 -1.34 -24.04 -6.12
CA LYS A 253 -1.22 -22.58 -6.34
C LYS A 253 -2.24 -21.80 -5.51
N SER A 254 -3.50 -22.20 -5.58
CA SER A 254 -4.59 -21.57 -4.81
C SER A 254 -4.28 -21.55 -3.32
N ASN A 255 -3.83 -22.68 -2.76
CA ASN A 255 -3.50 -22.82 -1.35
C ASN A 255 -2.28 -21.97 -0.96
N MET A 256 -1.21 -22.00 -1.77
CA MET A 256 -0.02 -21.18 -1.53
C MET A 256 -0.34 -19.68 -1.51
N MET A 257 -1.16 -19.22 -2.47
CA MET A 257 -1.59 -17.82 -2.51
C MET A 257 -2.46 -17.48 -1.29
N PHE A 258 -3.44 -18.33 -0.96
CA PHE A 258 -4.29 -18.16 0.22
C PHE A 258 -3.48 -18.04 1.51
N ASP A 259 -2.57 -18.97 1.77
CA ASP A 259 -1.73 -18.98 2.97
C ASP A 259 -0.85 -17.73 3.05
N SER A 260 -0.31 -17.28 1.91
CA SER A 260 0.51 -16.06 1.84
C SER A 260 -0.30 -14.81 2.20
N ILE A 261 -1.54 -14.71 1.71
CA ILE A 261 -2.47 -13.60 2.03
C ILE A 261 -2.88 -13.65 3.50
N VAL A 262 -3.23 -14.83 4.01
CA VAL A 262 -3.60 -15.04 5.41
C VAL A 262 -2.47 -14.61 6.35
N SER A 263 -1.23 -15.00 6.03
CA SER A 263 -0.03 -14.58 6.76
C SER A 263 0.10 -13.05 6.80
N ALA A 264 -0.04 -12.37 5.66
CA ALA A 264 0.00 -10.91 5.59
C ALA A 264 -1.13 -10.25 6.40
N LEU A 265 -2.36 -10.76 6.31
CA LEU A 265 -3.53 -10.24 7.02
C LEU A 265 -3.41 -10.41 8.53
N ARG A 266 -2.90 -11.54 9.01
CA ARG A 266 -2.63 -11.78 10.43
C ARG A 266 -1.55 -10.83 10.96
N SER A 267 -0.48 -10.64 10.19
CA SER A 267 0.59 -9.71 10.53
C SER A 267 0.06 -8.27 10.72
N ILE A 268 -0.69 -7.73 9.76
CA ILE A 268 -1.26 -6.37 9.88
C ILE A 268 -2.32 -6.25 10.97
N THR A 269 -3.04 -7.33 11.25
CA THR A 269 -3.97 -7.37 12.39
C THR A 269 -3.24 -7.19 13.71
N GLU A 270 -2.08 -7.84 13.87
CA GLU A 270 -1.25 -7.73 15.07
C GLU A 270 -0.64 -6.33 15.23
N PHE A 271 0.05 -5.80 14.21
CA PHE A 271 0.80 -4.54 14.38
C PHE A 271 -0.06 -3.28 14.28
N ASP A 272 -1.25 -3.35 13.65
CA ASP A 272 -2.13 -2.18 13.45
C ASP A 272 -3.46 -2.31 14.21
N TYR A 273 -3.59 -3.32 15.09
CA TYR A 273 -4.74 -3.55 15.97
C TYR A 273 -6.09 -3.64 15.24
N LEU A 274 -6.12 -4.40 14.15
CA LEU A 274 -7.35 -4.60 13.37
C LEU A 274 -8.32 -5.57 14.08
N GLU A 275 -9.54 -5.66 13.58
CA GLU A 275 -10.61 -6.50 14.14
C GLU A 275 -10.38 -8.00 13.83
N GLU A 276 -9.44 -8.63 14.53
CA GLU A 276 -8.98 -10.01 14.30
C GLU A 276 -10.13 -11.00 14.11
N HIS A 277 -11.12 -10.99 15.00
CA HIS A 277 -12.27 -11.89 14.94
C HIS A 277 -13.05 -11.82 13.61
N LYS A 278 -13.18 -10.63 13.01
CA LYS A 278 -13.85 -10.46 11.70
C LYS A 278 -12.97 -10.99 10.57
N ILE A 279 -11.66 -10.72 10.64
CA ILE A 279 -10.70 -11.15 9.63
C ILE A 279 -10.58 -12.68 9.64
N GLU A 280 -10.42 -13.30 10.80
CA GLU A 280 -10.37 -14.77 10.96
C GLU A 280 -11.69 -15.45 10.54
N SER A 281 -12.84 -14.82 10.79
CA SER A 281 -14.12 -15.34 10.28
C SER A 281 -14.17 -15.39 8.75
N VAL A 282 -13.67 -14.36 8.07
CA VAL A 282 -13.56 -14.34 6.61
C VAL A 282 -12.56 -15.38 6.11
N ILE A 283 -11.38 -15.48 6.76
CA ILE A 283 -10.36 -16.49 6.44
C ILE A 283 -10.96 -17.90 6.55
N GLY A 284 -11.67 -18.20 7.64
CA GLY A 284 -12.34 -19.49 7.83
C GLY A 284 -13.35 -19.80 6.72
N LYS A 285 -14.18 -18.82 6.33
CA LYS A 285 -15.15 -18.97 5.24
C LYS A 285 -14.50 -19.26 3.89
N ILE A 286 -13.38 -18.59 3.58
CA ILE A 286 -12.63 -18.82 2.33
C ILE A 286 -11.95 -20.19 2.37
N LYS A 287 -11.37 -20.57 3.51
CA LYS A 287 -10.74 -21.88 3.70
C LYS A 287 -11.72 -23.04 3.50
N GLU A 288 -12.95 -22.89 3.98
CA GLU A 288 -14.00 -23.92 3.84
C GLU A 288 -14.52 -24.03 2.41
N LYS A 289 -14.74 -22.90 1.73
CA LYS A 289 -15.46 -22.85 0.45
C LYS A 289 -14.56 -22.72 -0.78
N GLY A 290 -13.27 -22.43 -0.60
CA GLY A 290 -12.33 -22.18 -1.68
C GLY A 290 -12.60 -20.87 -2.43
N THR A 291 -12.18 -20.82 -3.69
CA THR A 291 -12.30 -19.63 -4.55
C THR A 291 -13.62 -19.56 -5.31
N ASP A 292 -14.36 -20.67 -5.43
CA ASP A 292 -15.68 -20.73 -6.08
C ASP A 292 -16.80 -20.28 -5.11
N ILE A 293 -16.60 -19.11 -4.50
CA ILE A 293 -17.57 -18.50 -3.59
C ILE A 293 -18.46 -17.56 -4.39
N GLU A 294 -19.77 -17.72 -4.21
CA GLU A 294 -20.74 -16.73 -4.64
C GLU A 294 -20.71 -15.52 -3.68
N LEU A 295 -20.50 -14.34 -4.26
CA LEU A 295 -20.36 -13.07 -3.57
C LEU A 295 -21.58 -12.19 -3.83
N THR A 296 -22.05 -11.51 -2.79
CA THR A 296 -23.06 -10.46 -2.93
C THR A 296 -22.36 -9.14 -3.28
N TYR A 297 -22.62 -8.59 -4.46
CA TYR A 297 -22.14 -7.25 -4.83
C TYR A 297 -22.86 -6.19 -3.97
N PHE A 298 -24.19 -6.16 -3.99
CA PHE A 298 -25.02 -5.27 -3.19
C PHE A 298 -26.45 -5.82 -3.06
N SER A 299 -27.16 -5.38 -2.04
CA SER A 299 -28.48 -5.89 -1.69
C SER A 299 -29.42 -4.79 -1.24
N LYS A 300 -30.72 -5.07 -1.30
CA LYS A 300 -31.78 -4.27 -0.69
C LYS A 300 -32.83 -5.19 -0.10
N GLN A 301 -33.32 -4.81 1.07
CA GLN A 301 -34.38 -5.53 1.78
C GLN A 301 -35.59 -4.60 1.98
N ASN A 302 -36.78 -5.17 1.93
CA ASN A 302 -38.01 -4.60 2.48
C ASN A 302 -38.67 -5.63 3.42
N GLU A 303 -39.91 -5.38 3.86
CA GLU A 303 -40.62 -6.28 4.78
C GLU A 303 -40.87 -7.70 4.22
N LYS A 304 -40.97 -7.86 2.90
CA LYS A 304 -41.35 -9.13 2.26
C LYS A 304 -40.20 -9.83 1.55
N TYR A 305 -39.24 -9.08 1.05
CA TYR A 305 -38.22 -9.57 0.12
C TYR A 305 -36.84 -9.03 0.45
N LEU A 306 -35.85 -9.90 0.28
CA LEU A 306 -34.44 -9.55 0.15
C LEU A 306 -34.03 -9.76 -1.31
N ALA A 307 -33.52 -8.71 -1.96
CA ALA A 307 -33.00 -8.76 -3.32
C ALA A 307 -31.48 -8.53 -3.31
N GLU A 308 -30.73 -9.43 -3.92
CA GLU A 308 -29.27 -9.44 -3.94
C GLU A 308 -28.73 -9.60 -5.36
N VAL A 309 -27.79 -8.74 -5.74
CA VAL A 309 -26.99 -8.95 -6.94
C VAL A 309 -25.78 -9.79 -6.55
N ILE A 310 -25.72 -11.00 -7.08
CA ILE A 310 -24.72 -12.01 -6.74
C ILE A 310 -23.87 -12.38 -7.98
N TYR A 311 -22.62 -12.78 -7.75
CA TYR A 311 -21.68 -13.20 -8.79
C TYR A 311 -20.63 -14.17 -8.24
N THR A 312 -20.00 -14.91 -9.14
CA THR A 312 -18.77 -15.66 -8.85
C THR A 312 -17.60 -14.94 -9.53
N VAL A 313 -16.46 -14.86 -8.85
CA VAL A 313 -15.26 -14.25 -9.41
C VAL A 313 -14.75 -15.13 -10.56
N PRO A 314 -14.52 -14.57 -11.75
CA PRO A 314 -14.03 -15.36 -12.87
C PRO A 314 -12.53 -15.66 -12.69
N LYS A 315 -12.01 -16.63 -13.44
CA LYS A 315 -10.62 -17.08 -13.28
C LYS A 315 -9.58 -16.06 -13.71
N SER A 316 -9.96 -15.03 -14.45
CA SER A 316 -9.07 -13.96 -14.92
C SER A 316 -9.81 -12.62 -14.99
N HIS A 317 -9.09 -11.53 -14.71
CA HIS A 317 -9.59 -10.16 -14.85
C HIS A 317 -10.02 -9.78 -16.28
N LEU A 318 -9.61 -10.57 -17.28
CA LEU A 318 -10.00 -10.38 -18.69
C LEU A 318 -11.35 -10.98 -19.05
N THR A 319 -11.93 -11.78 -18.16
CA THR A 319 -13.18 -12.51 -18.42
C THR A 319 -14.37 -11.90 -17.70
N ASN A 320 -15.54 -11.97 -18.31
CA ASN A 320 -16.77 -11.45 -17.72
C ASN A 320 -17.27 -12.37 -16.61
N ALA A 321 -17.77 -11.79 -15.53
CA ALA A 321 -18.40 -12.52 -14.45
C ALA A 321 -19.91 -12.66 -14.71
N PRO A 322 -20.51 -13.84 -14.48
CA PRO A 322 -21.95 -14.00 -14.56
C PRO A 322 -22.62 -13.39 -13.34
N PHE A 323 -23.47 -12.40 -13.55
CA PHE A 323 -24.29 -11.77 -12.50
C PHE A 323 -25.70 -12.33 -12.50
N LYS A 324 -26.21 -12.63 -11.30
CA LYS A 324 -27.57 -13.10 -11.07
C LYS A 324 -28.26 -12.20 -10.04
N LEU A 325 -29.57 -12.09 -10.16
CA LEU A 325 -30.43 -11.54 -9.12
C LEU A 325 -30.95 -12.70 -8.28
N ARG A 326 -30.62 -12.74 -7.00
CA ARG A 326 -31.30 -13.59 -6.01
C ARG A 326 -32.41 -12.79 -5.34
N VAL A 327 -33.61 -13.36 -5.31
CA VAL A 327 -34.73 -12.84 -4.52
C VAL A 327 -35.15 -13.89 -3.51
N THR A 328 -35.15 -13.50 -2.24
CA THR A 328 -35.60 -14.33 -1.12
C THR A 328 -36.89 -13.75 -0.56
N ASP A 329 -37.94 -14.55 -0.52
CA ASP A 329 -39.17 -14.24 0.20
C ASP A 329 -38.92 -14.47 1.70
N LEU A 330 -39.04 -13.42 2.50
CA LEU A 330 -38.69 -13.44 3.92
C LEU A 330 -39.73 -14.16 4.79
N ASN A 331 -40.94 -14.37 4.29
CA ASN A 331 -41.98 -15.11 5.03
C ASN A 331 -41.77 -16.62 4.88
N SER A 332 -41.40 -17.06 3.68
CA SER A 332 -41.21 -18.49 3.35
C SER A 332 -39.75 -18.96 3.41
N ASN A 333 -38.79 -18.02 3.46
CA ASN A 333 -37.36 -18.25 3.25
C ASN A 333 -37.01 -18.92 1.91
N LEU A 334 -37.94 -18.91 0.93
CA LEU A 334 -37.68 -19.43 -0.40
C LEU A 334 -36.85 -18.42 -1.19
N ALA A 335 -35.72 -18.88 -1.74
CA ALA A 335 -34.84 -18.09 -2.59
C ALA A 335 -34.85 -18.63 -4.03
N LYS A 336 -34.95 -17.71 -5.00
CA LYS A 336 -34.86 -18.02 -6.43
C LYS A 336 -33.89 -17.06 -7.10
N THR A 337 -33.29 -17.51 -8.20
CA THR A 337 -32.28 -16.74 -8.93
C THR A 337 -32.65 -16.60 -10.40
N THR A 338 -32.39 -15.42 -10.98
CA THR A 338 -32.50 -15.19 -12.42
C THR A 338 -31.24 -14.49 -12.95
N LYS A 339 -30.89 -14.72 -14.22
CA LYS A 339 -29.71 -14.10 -14.85
C LYS A 339 -29.93 -12.59 -15.00
N ILE A 340 -28.92 -11.79 -14.69
CA ILE A 340 -28.88 -10.37 -15.03
C ILE A 340 -28.11 -10.21 -16.34
N ASP A 341 -26.81 -10.45 -16.31
CA ASP A 341 -25.90 -10.24 -17.45
C ASP A 341 -24.52 -10.86 -17.16
N GLU A 342 -23.60 -10.76 -18.12
CA GLU A 342 -22.19 -11.11 -17.96
C GLU A 342 -21.33 -9.85 -18.12
N ILE A 343 -20.68 -9.42 -17.05
CA ILE A 343 -20.01 -8.12 -16.99
C ILE A 343 -18.60 -8.28 -16.42
N ASN A 344 -17.62 -7.61 -17.03
CA ASN A 344 -16.28 -7.52 -16.47
C ASN A 344 -16.32 -6.82 -15.09
N LEU A 345 -15.67 -7.39 -14.07
CA LEU A 345 -15.69 -6.85 -12.71
C LEU A 345 -15.15 -5.41 -12.62
N PHE A 346 -14.23 -5.02 -13.50
CA PHE A 346 -13.73 -3.64 -13.57
C PHE A 346 -14.82 -2.63 -13.95
N TRP A 347 -15.75 -3.01 -14.84
CA TRP A 347 -16.83 -2.15 -15.32
C TRP A 347 -18.10 -2.25 -14.47
N CYS A 348 -18.19 -3.25 -13.59
CA CYS A 348 -19.32 -3.49 -12.69
C CYS A 348 -19.83 -2.22 -11.94
N PRO A 349 -18.97 -1.36 -11.36
CA PRO A 349 -19.42 -0.13 -10.69
C PRO A 349 -20.12 0.90 -11.59
N TYR A 350 -19.99 0.80 -12.90
CA TYR A 350 -20.72 1.62 -13.87
C TYR A 350 -22.06 1.00 -14.25
N SER A 351 -22.11 -0.33 -14.35
CA SER A 351 -23.31 -1.09 -14.72
C SER A 351 -24.31 -1.23 -13.57
N PHE A 352 -23.83 -1.25 -12.32
CA PHE A 352 -24.65 -1.46 -11.13
C PHE A 352 -24.45 -0.33 -10.10
N GLY A 353 -25.32 0.68 -10.15
CA GLY A 353 -25.28 1.82 -9.24
C GLY A 353 -26.25 1.74 -8.06
N SER A 354 -27.43 1.11 -8.24
CA SER A 354 -28.41 0.97 -7.14
C SER A 354 -29.46 -0.11 -7.43
N ILE A 355 -30.05 -0.67 -6.36
CA ILE A 355 -31.10 -1.68 -6.41
C ILE A 355 -32.25 -1.21 -5.54
N SER A 356 -33.47 -1.37 -6.04
CA SER A 356 -34.68 -0.98 -5.34
C SER A 356 -35.77 -2.02 -5.54
N ILE A 357 -36.56 -2.26 -4.49
CA ILE A 357 -37.75 -3.10 -4.55
C ILE A 357 -38.95 -2.16 -4.56
N LYS A 358 -39.79 -2.24 -5.60
CA LYS A 358 -40.98 -1.41 -5.79
C LYS A 358 -42.18 -2.29 -6.09
N LYS A 359 -43.10 -2.42 -5.12
CA LYS A 359 -44.23 -3.36 -5.21
C LYS A 359 -43.69 -4.77 -5.56
N ASP A 360 -44.10 -5.32 -6.69
CA ASP A 360 -43.72 -6.66 -7.17
C ASP A 360 -42.51 -6.61 -8.14
N LEU A 361 -41.74 -5.52 -8.16
CA LEU A 361 -40.60 -5.34 -9.06
C LEU A 361 -39.28 -5.14 -8.32
N VAL A 362 -38.23 -5.79 -8.82
CA VAL A 362 -36.84 -5.44 -8.49
C VAL A 362 -36.26 -4.64 -9.66
N VAL A 363 -35.73 -3.45 -9.36
CA VAL A 363 -35.11 -2.57 -10.35
C VAL A 363 -33.66 -2.33 -9.98
N ILE A 364 -32.76 -2.75 -10.87
CA ILE A 364 -31.31 -2.47 -10.79
C ILE A 364 -31.01 -1.37 -11.79
N LYS A 365 -30.38 -0.27 -11.34
CA LYS A 365 -30.03 0.87 -12.20
C LYS A 365 -28.53 0.99 -12.34
N GLY A 366 -28.08 1.33 -13.54
CA GLY A 366 -26.72 1.78 -13.78
C GLY A 366 -26.38 3.06 -13.02
N ARG A 367 -25.08 3.28 -12.79
CA ARG A 367 -24.59 4.51 -12.17
C ARG A 367 -24.89 5.70 -13.10
N LYS A 368 -25.40 6.79 -12.52
CA LYS A 368 -25.65 8.05 -13.23
C LYS A 368 -24.37 8.87 -13.29
N SER A 369 -23.59 8.68 -14.34
CA SER A 369 -22.49 9.56 -14.72
C SER A 369 -22.20 9.39 -16.19
N GLN A 370 -21.68 10.43 -16.84
CA GLN A 370 -21.33 10.38 -18.27
C GLN A 370 -20.40 9.20 -18.59
N ARG A 371 -19.37 8.96 -17.74
CA ARG A 371 -18.45 7.84 -17.90
C ARG A 371 -19.16 6.49 -17.81
N ALA A 372 -20.10 6.34 -16.88
CA ALA A 372 -20.83 5.11 -16.70
C ALA A 372 -21.79 4.83 -17.87
N GLU A 373 -22.45 5.87 -18.38
CA GLU A 373 -23.31 5.78 -19.56
C GLU A 373 -22.53 5.41 -20.82
N ILE A 374 -21.35 6.00 -21.03
CA ILE A 374 -20.47 5.65 -22.15
C ILE A 374 -20.02 4.18 -22.05
N SER A 375 -19.57 3.73 -20.88
CA SER A 375 -19.15 2.35 -20.65
C SER A 375 -20.29 1.35 -20.92
N ARG A 376 -21.49 1.58 -20.36
CA ARG A 376 -22.64 0.71 -20.63
C ARG A 376 -23.02 0.66 -22.11
N ARG A 377 -22.99 1.79 -22.82
CA ARG A 377 -23.26 1.83 -24.27
C ARG A 377 -22.23 1.04 -25.08
N ALA A 378 -20.96 1.15 -24.73
CA ALA A 378 -19.88 0.38 -25.38
C ALA A 378 -20.12 -1.13 -25.24
N ASP A 379 -20.54 -1.56 -24.04
CA ASP A 379 -20.82 -2.96 -23.73
C ASP A 379 -22.25 -3.41 -24.10
N LYS A 380 -23.04 -2.54 -24.73
CA LYS A 380 -24.46 -2.76 -25.11
C LYS A 380 -25.37 -3.15 -23.92
N LEU A 381 -25.05 -2.65 -22.73
CA LEU A 381 -25.81 -2.89 -21.51
C LEU A 381 -26.95 -1.87 -21.34
N PRO A 382 -28.11 -2.26 -20.79
CA PRO A 382 -29.21 -1.35 -20.53
C PRO A 382 -28.93 -0.38 -19.37
N ASP A 383 -29.64 0.75 -19.34
CA ASP A 383 -29.55 1.70 -18.21
C ASP A 383 -30.20 1.18 -16.93
N LYS A 384 -31.12 0.21 -17.06
CA LYS A 384 -31.78 -0.46 -15.94
C LYS A 384 -32.19 -1.87 -16.33
N TYR A 385 -32.11 -2.78 -15.36
CA TYR A 385 -32.72 -4.10 -15.41
C TYR A 385 -33.98 -4.09 -14.54
N ILE A 386 -35.08 -4.66 -15.03
CA ILE A 386 -36.37 -4.73 -14.33
C ILE A 386 -36.80 -6.19 -14.29
N PHE A 387 -37.06 -6.69 -13.09
CA PHE A 387 -37.52 -8.05 -12.87
C PHE A 387 -38.84 -8.04 -12.11
N ASN A 388 -39.79 -8.84 -12.57
CA ASN A 388 -41.02 -9.12 -11.83
C ASN A 388 -40.75 -10.25 -10.84
N ILE A 389 -41.07 -10.01 -9.57
CA ILE A 389 -40.83 -10.95 -8.48
C ILE A 389 -41.63 -12.23 -8.71
N LYS A 390 -42.88 -12.14 -9.18
CA LYS A 390 -43.72 -13.33 -9.43
C LYS A 390 -43.08 -14.24 -10.47
N ASP A 391 -42.56 -13.66 -11.55
CA ASP A 391 -41.93 -14.40 -12.65
C ASP A 391 -40.63 -15.09 -12.23
N ILE A 392 -39.99 -14.65 -11.15
CA ILE A 392 -38.79 -15.31 -10.58
C ILE A 392 -39.16 -16.56 -9.76
N PHE A 393 -40.37 -16.60 -9.19
CA PHE A 393 -40.83 -17.70 -8.33
C PHE A 393 -41.66 -18.77 -9.05
N ILE A 394 -42.00 -18.56 -10.32
CA ILE A 394 -42.57 -19.56 -11.24
C ILE A 394 -41.43 -20.43 -11.77
#